data_AF-A0A0B1TB69-F1
#
_entry.id   AF-A0A0B1TB69-F1
#
_cell.length_a   1.000
_cell.length_b   1.000
_cell.length_c   1.000
_cell.angle_alpha   90.00
_cell.angle_beta   90.00
_cell.angle_gamma   90.00
#
_symmetry.space_group_name_H-M   'P 1'
#
loop_
_entity.id
_entity.type
_entity.pdbx_description
1 polymer ?
#
loop_
_entity_poly.entity_id
_entity_poly.type
_entity_poly.pdbx_seq_one_letter_code
_entity_poly.pdbx_strand_id
1 'polypeptide(L)' 'MDLWKYPLDSQHCPLRVLSYAYPETVLRLVWSDKDGNPPIDRNREITMPDMQLKDIRTGYCNGTYATGSSNDGIEQLLV' A
#
# COMPACT_ATOMS: atom_id res chain seq x y z
N MET A 1 -6.95 -2.59 11.65
CA MET A 1 -6.35 -2.94 12.95
C MET A 1 -7.24 -3.94 13.63
N ASP A 2 -6.65 -5.04 14.10
CA ASP A 2 -7.36 -6.11 14.82
C ASP A 2 -6.58 -6.47 16.09
N LEU A 3 -7.14 -6.14 17.26
CA LEU A 3 -6.40 -6.06 18.55
C LEU A 3 -6.70 -7.22 19.50
N TRP A 4 -7.32 -8.30 19.02
CA TRP A 4 -7.69 -9.46 19.85
C TRP A 4 -6.50 -10.18 20.50
N LYS A 5 -5.28 -9.93 20.01
CA LYS A 5 -4.02 -10.54 20.47
C LYS A 5 -3.09 -9.58 21.21
N TYR A 6 -3.53 -8.37 21.52
CA TYR A 6 -2.69 -7.35 22.14
C TYR A 6 -1.97 -7.87 23.41
N PRO A 7 -0.65 -7.63 23.59
CA PRO A 7 0.28 -6.87 22.72
C PRO A 7 1.05 -7.76 21.70
N LEU A 8 0.62 -9.00 21.49
CA LEU A 8 1.27 -10.02 20.63
C LEU A 8 0.54 -10.19 19.29
N ASP A 9 0.00 -9.10 18.78
CA ASP A 9 -0.69 -9.02 17.50
C ASP A 9 0.26 -8.69 16.34
N SER A 10 -0.27 -8.78 15.12
CA SER A 10 0.41 -8.32 13.90
C SER A 10 -0.61 -7.58 13.06
N GLN A 11 -0.21 -6.44 12.51
CA GLN A 11 -1.10 -5.52 11.83
C GLN A 11 -0.76 -5.41 10.36
N HIS A 12 -1.79 -5.50 9.52
CA HIS A 12 -1.68 -5.17 8.09
C HIS A 12 -2.23 -3.76 7.88
N CYS A 13 -1.35 -2.85 7.47
CA CYS A 13 -1.65 -1.44 7.24
C CYS A 13 -1.55 -1.14 5.74
N PRO A 14 -2.68 -1.09 5.01
CA PRO A 14 -2.66 -0.78 3.60
C PRO A 14 -2.57 0.74 3.35
N LEU A 15 -1.62 1.18 2.54
CA LEU A 15 -1.61 2.48 1.86
C LEU A 15 -2.21 2.29 0.46
N ARG A 16 -3.22 3.10 0.12
CA ARG A 16 -3.88 3.07 -1.19
C ARG A 16 -3.62 4.36 -1.94
N VAL A 17 -3.14 4.24 -3.17
CA VAL A 17 -2.87 5.35 -4.08
C VAL A 17 -3.81 5.22 -5.27
N LEU A 18 -4.62 6.25 -5.51
CA LEU A 18 -5.58 6.28 -6.61
C LEU A 18 -5.72 7.67 -7.20
N SER A 19 -6.23 7.71 -8.42
CA SER A 19 -6.61 8.95 -9.10
C SER A 19 -7.99 9.38 -8.64
N TYR A 20 -8.11 10.62 -8.16
CA TYR A 20 -9.41 11.14 -7.73
C TYR A 20 -10.33 11.48 -8.92
N ALA A 21 -9.77 12.08 -9.98
CA ALA A 21 -10.55 12.66 -11.07
C ALA A 21 -10.63 11.79 -12.32
N TYR A 22 -9.58 11.01 -12.61
CA TYR A 22 -9.48 10.26 -13.87
C TYR A 22 -9.74 8.77 -13.66
N PRO A 23 -10.63 8.16 -14.45
CA PRO A 23 -10.85 6.72 -14.43
C PRO A 23 -9.68 5.96 -15.08
N GLU A 24 -9.65 4.63 -14.89
CA GLU A 24 -8.62 3.74 -15.42
C GLU A 24 -8.43 3.83 -16.93
N THR A 25 -9.50 4.17 -17.68
CA THR A 25 -9.46 4.34 -19.13
C THR A 25 -8.62 5.54 -19.59
N VAL A 26 -8.42 6.52 -18.71
CA VAL A 26 -7.65 7.75 -18.99
C VAL A 26 -6.28 7.71 -18.33
N LEU A 27 -6.20 7.21 -17.09
CA LEU A 27 -4.97 7.15 -16.32
C LEU A 27 -4.84 5.78 -15.63
N ARG A 28 -3.71 5.11 -15.86
CA ARG A 28 -3.37 3.84 -15.21
C ARG A 28 -2.11 4.01 -14.37
N LEU A 29 -2.24 3.77 -13.07
CA LEU A 29 -1.11 3.74 -12.15
C LEU A 29 -0.40 2.39 -12.26
N VAL A 30 0.93 2.41 -12.31
CA VAL A 30 1.75 1.20 -12.29
C VAL A 30 2.95 1.40 -11.38
N TRP A 31 3.26 0.37 -10.59
CA TRP A 31 4.50 0.31 -9.82
C TRP A 31 5.69 0.24 -10.77
N SER A 32 6.68 1.09 -10.54
CA SER A 32 7.92 1.10 -11.33
C SER A 32 8.78 -0.10 -10.97
N ASP A 33 9.04 -0.98 -11.92
CA ASP A 33 10.00 -2.09 -11.83
C ASP A 33 11.29 -1.79 -12.61
N LYS A 34 11.67 -0.50 -12.66
CA LYS A 34 12.88 -0.08 -13.36
C LYS A 34 14.12 -0.54 -12.61
N ASP A 35 15.05 -1.13 -13.37
CA ASP A 35 16.42 -1.43 -12.96
C ASP A 35 16.52 -2.39 -11.75
N GLY A 36 15.49 -3.22 -11.54
CA GLY A 36 15.45 -4.21 -10.45
C GLY A 36 15.33 -3.59 -9.04
N ASN A 37 15.01 -2.30 -8.96
CA ASN A 37 14.78 -1.63 -7.68
C ASN A 37 13.32 -1.81 -7.25
N PRO A 38 13.06 -2.06 -5.95
CA PRO A 38 11.70 -2.09 -5.46
C PRO A 38 11.04 -0.73 -5.69
N PRO A 39 9.75 -0.68 -6.05
CA PRO A 39 9.01 0.56 -6.29
C PRO A 39 8.88 1.46 -5.06
N ILE A 40 9.22 0.93 -3.88
CA ILE A 40 9.10 1.58 -2.58
C ILE A 40 10.43 1.47 -1.88
N ASP A 41 11.00 2.62 -1.51
CA ASP A 41 12.18 2.71 -0.67
C ASP A 41 11.78 3.08 0.75
N ARG A 42 12.52 2.55 1.73
CA ARG A 42 12.26 2.78 3.16
C ARG A 42 13.43 3.52 3.78
N ASN A 43 13.14 4.66 4.39
CA ASN A 43 14.11 5.31 5.27
C ASN A 43 14.38 4.41 6.50
N ARG A 44 15.62 3.94 6.63
CA ARG A 44 16.07 3.08 7.74
C ARG A 44 16.13 3.78 9.09
N GLU A 45 16.09 5.12 9.11
CA GLU A 45 16.06 5.92 10.33
C GLU A 45 14.67 5.98 10.96
N ILE A 46 13.62 5.66 10.20
CA ILE A 46 12.26 5.58 10.74
C ILE A 46 12.17 4.34 11.63
N THR A 47 12.09 4.58 12.92
CA THR A 47 11.86 3.57 13.94
C THR A 47 10.46 3.71 14.50
N MET A 48 9.80 2.59 14.72
CA MET A 48 8.53 2.53 15.43
C MET A 48 8.83 2.04 16.85
N PRO A 49 8.42 2.78 17.91
CA PRO A 49 8.77 2.43 19.29
C PRO A 49 8.10 1.14 19.76
N ASP A 50 6.85 0.90 19.35
CA ASP A 50 6.03 -0.19 19.86
C ASP A 50 5.85 -1.35 18.86
N MET A 51 6.31 -1.18 17.61
CA MET A 51 6.07 -2.13 16.52
C MET A 51 7.30 -2.27 15.61
N GLN A 52 7.34 -3.30 14.77
CA GLN A 52 8.44 -3.51 13.83
C GLN A 52 7.94 -3.87 12.45
N LEU A 53 8.28 -3.04 11.46
CA LEU A 53 7.94 -3.33 10.06
C LEU A 53 8.60 -4.63 9.61
N LYS A 54 7.80 -5.68 9.42
CA LYS A 54 8.22 -7.01 8.98
C LYS A 54 8.30 -7.14 7.46
N ASP A 55 7.31 -6.58 6.76
CA ASP A 55 7.18 -6.77 5.31
C ASP A 55 6.47 -5.58 4.64
N ILE A 56 6.80 -5.34 3.38
CA ILE A 56 6.14 -4.34 2.52
C ILE A 56 5.77 -5.04 1.22
N ARG A 57 4.47 -5.12 0.92
CA ARG A 57 3.97 -5.75 -0.30
C ARG A 57 3.27 -4.75 -1.19
N THR A 58 3.68 -4.66 -2.44
CA THR A 58 2.94 -3.91 -3.45
C THR A 58 1.92 -4.79 -4.16
N GLY A 59 0.84 -4.17 -4.60
CA GLY A 59 -0.22 -4.80 -5.37
C GLY A 59 -1.13 -3.77 -6.01
N TYR A 60 -2.21 -4.27 -6.61
CA TYR A 60 -3.28 -3.44 -7.16
C TYR A 60 -4.60 -3.85 -6.53
N CYS A 61 -5.45 -2.86 -6.26
CA CYS A 61 -6.77 -3.05 -5.68
C CYS A 61 -7.79 -2.25 -6.48
N ASN A 62 -8.08 -2.70 -7.71
CA ASN A 62 -9.02 -1.99 -8.58
C ASN A 62 -10.37 -1.83 -7.90
N GLY A 63 -10.82 -0.58 -7.80
CA GLY A 63 -12.06 -0.18 -7.13
C GLY A 63 -13.05 0.37 -8.13
N THR A 64 -14.33 0.04 -7.94
CA THR A 64 -15.44 0.72 -8.62
C THR A 64 -16.03 1.75 -7.68
N TYR A 65 -15.98 3.01 -8.10
CA TYR A 65 -16.57 4.14 -7.39
C TYR A 65 -17.83 4.60 -8.12
N ALA A 66 -18.67 5.42 -7.46
CA ALA A 66 -19.88 5.96 -8.08
C ALA A 66 -19.59 6.75 -9.38
N THR A 67 -18.38 7.27 -9.52
CA THR A 67 -17.89 8.04 -10.67
C THR A 67 -17.22 7.19 -11.76
N GLY A 68 -16.99 5.89 -11.51
CA GLY A 68 -16.35 4.98 -12.47
C GLY A 68 -15.31 4.05 -11.84
N SER A 69 -14.65 3.24 -12.68
CA SER A 69 -13.59 2.32 -12.26
C SER A 69 -12.23 3.03 -12.22
N SER A 70 -11.47 2.79 -11.15
CA SER A 70 -10.10 3.28 -10.99
C SER A 70 -9.12 2.13 -10.76
N ASN A 71 -7.91 2.29 -11.28
CA ASN A 71 -6.78 1.41 -11.03
C ASN A 71 -6.02 1.94 -9.81
N ASP A 72 -6.20 1.27 -8.67
CA ASP A 72 -5.63 1.74 -7.40
C ASP A 72 -4.39 0.90 -7.08
N GLY A 73 -3.27 1.56 -6.83
CA GLY A 73 -2.07 0.93 -6.27
C GLY A 73 -2.28 0.69 -4.78
N ILE A 74 -1.91 -0.49 -4.30
CA ILE A 74 -1.87 -0.80 -2.87
C ILE A 74 -0.46 -1.14 -2.43
N GLU A 75 -0.06 -0.59 -1.30
CA GLU A 75 1.08 -1.01 -0.52
C GLU A 75 0.52 -1.58 0.79
N GLN A 76 0.97 -2.75 1.21
CA GLN A 76 0.58 -3.37 2.47
C GLN A 76 1.81 -3.50 3.35
N LEU A 77 1.81 -2.75 4.44
CA LEU A 77 2.84 -2.83 5.47
C LEU A 77 2.39 -3.85 6.53
N LEU A 78 3.21 -4.87 6.76
CA LEU A 78 3.04 -5.80 7.89
C LEU A 78 3.89 -5.30 9.04
N VAL A 79 3.23 -4.95 10.14
CA VAL A 79 3.81 -4.28 11.31
C VAL A 79 3.55 -5.10 12.57
#